data_AF-A0AAW0I544-F1
#
_entry.id   AF-A0AAW0I544-F1
#
_cell.length_a   1.000
_cell.length_b   1.000
_cell.length_c   1.000
_cell.angle_alpha   90.00
_cell.angle_beta   90.00
_cell.angle_gamma   90.00
#
_symmetry.space_group_name_H-M   'P 1'
#
loop_
_entity.id
_entity.type
_entity.pdbx_description
1 polymer ?
#
loop_
_entity_poly.entity_id
_entity_poly.type
_entity_poly.pdbx_seq_one_letter_code
_entity_poly.pdbx_strand_id
1 'polypeptide(L)'
;NPEVFRAASAGNLSFFEEDSNCNLLEVTPEKNTVLHVALQFNQLEVAEKIVSLSPSLVSQKNSKDNTPLHVASRAGCSSIVKLLINEAKKENVEAGGAEQQLLSMVNKNRDTALHVAVRYCNFEVVKVWRDNATTSLLIS
;
A
#
# COMPACT_ATOMS: atom_id res chain seq x y z
N ASN A 1 -4.58 -6.43 -19.31
CA ASN A 1 -3.82 -7.69 -19.31
C ASN A 1 -4.15 -8.49 -18.03
N PRO A 2 -4.99 -9.54 -18.08
CA PRO A 2 -5.33 -10.32 -16.89
C PRO A 2 -4.13 -11.06 -16.27
N GLU A 3 -3.02 -11.20 -17.00
CA GLU A 3 -1.84 -11.95 -16.54
C GLU A 3 -1.07 -11.23 -15.44
N VAL A 4 -0.97 -9.89 -15.48
CA VAL A 4 -0.27 -9.11 -14.45
C VAL A 4 -0.96 -9.26 -13.09
N PHE A 5 -2.29 -9.24 -13.07
CA PHE A 5 -3.06 -9.45 -11.85
C PHE A 5 -2.99 -10.90 -11.37
N ARG A 6 -3.01 -11.87 -12.30
CA ARG A 6 -2.84 -13.28 -11.95
C ARG A 6 -1.47 -13.54 -11.33
N ALA A 7 -0.40 -13.03 -11.96
CA ALA A 7 0.96 -13.11 -11.43
C ALA A 7 1.07 -12.46 -10.05
N ALA A 8 0.47 -11.28 -9.88
CA ALA A 8 0.42 -10.58 -8.59
C ALA A 8 -0.31 -11.38 -7.51
N SER A 9 -1.46 -11.98 -7.82
CA SER A 9 -2.23 -12.78 -6.86
C SER A 9 -1.56 -14.11 -6.50
N ALA A 10 -0.81 -14.68 -7.44
CA ALA A 10 -0.13 -15.98 -7.29
C ALA A 10 1.25 -15.87 -6.66
N GLY A 11 1.77 -14.66 -6.41
CA GLY A 11 3.11 -14.48 -5.86
C GLY A 11 4.23 -14.75 -6.89
N ASN A 12 3.94 -14.65 -8.19
CA ASN A 12 4.94 -14.91 -9.22
C ASN A 12 5.90 -13.73 -9.37
N LEU A 13 6.94 -13.69 -8.52
CA LEU A 13 7.95 -12.64 -8.51
C LEU A 13 8.68 -12.49 -9.84
N SER A 14 8.98 -13.62 -10.51
CA SER A 14 9.72 -13.61 -11.79
C SER A 14 9.01 -12.88 -12.93
N PHE A 15 7.69 -12.63 -12.79
CA PHE A 15 6.92 -11.83 -13.76
C PHE A 15 7.21 -10.32 -13.65
N PHE A 16 7.74 -9.87 -12.51
CA PHE A 16 8.00 -8.47 -12.19
C PHE A 16 9.49 -8.13 -12.22
N GLU A 17 10.28 -8.86 -13.00
CA GLU A 17 11.68 -8.50 -13.22
C GLU A 17 11.78 -7.24 -14.10
N GLU A 18 12.89 -6.50 -14.01
CA GLU A 18 13.06 -5.18 -14.67
C GLU A 18 12.93 -5.24 -16.20
N ASP A 19 13.32 -6.38 -16.79
CA ASP A 19 13.20 -6.62 -18.24
C ASP A 19 11.79 -7.07 -18.67
N SER A 20 10.88 -7.28 -17.71
CA SER A 20 9.51 -7.71 -18.00
C SER A 20 8.68 -6.52 -18.47
N ASN A 21 8.21 -6.55 -19.72
CA ASN A 21 7.31 -5.54 -20.28
C ASN A 21 5.88 -5.65 -19.71
N CYS A 22 5.75 -5.54 -18.38
CA CYS A 22 4.49 -5.60 -17.68
C CYS A 22 3.92 -4.18 -17.46
N ASN A 23 2.67 -3.97 -17.83
CA ASN A 23 1.99 -2.68 -17.61
C ASN A 23 1.37 -2.63 -16.21
N LEU A 24 2.06 -1.99 -15.26
CA LEU A 24 1.63 -1.89 -13.87
C LEU A 24 0.50 -0.85 -13.62
N LEU A 25 0.23 0.01 -14.62
CA LEU A 25 -0.79 1.07 -14.52
C LEU A 25 -2.20 0.57 -14.87
N GLU A 26 -2.33 -0.67 -15.34
CA GLU A 26 -3.63 -1.28 -15.56
C GLU A 26 -4.38 -1.47 -14.24
N VAL A 27 -5.71 -1.44 -14.33
CA VAL A 27 -6.60 -1.66 -13.19
C VAL A 27 -7.68 -2.70 -13.49
N THR A 28 -8.12 -3.42 -12.45
CA THR A 28 -9.29 -4.31 -12.54
C THR A 28 -10.59 -3.53 -12.72
N PRO A 29 -11.75 -4.18 -13.00
CA PRO A 29 -13.05 -3.50 -13.01
C PRO A 29 -13.37 -2.73 -11.71
N GLU A 30 -12.89 -3.23 -10.56
CA GLU A 30 -13.00 -2.56 -9.25
C GLU A 30 -11.92 -1.48 -9.05
N LYS A 31 -11.21 -1.08 -10.11
CA LYS A 31 -10.09 -0.15 -10.09
C LYS A 31 -8.94 -0.56 -9.18
N ASN A 32 -8.78 -1.86 -8.89
CA ASN A 32 -7.61 -2.31 -8.15
C ASN A 32 -6.39 -2.23 -9.06
N THR A 33 -5.34 -1.55 -8.61
CA THR A 33 -4.02 -1.66 -9.23
C THR A 33 -3.43 -3.03 -8.95
N VAL A 34 -2.35 -3.38 -9.66
CA VAL A 34 -1.60 -4.62 -9.39
C VAL A 34 -1.11 -4.70 -7.94
N LEU A 35 -0.76 -3.57 -7.32
CA LEU A 35 -0.38 -3.50 -5.91
C LEU A 35 -1.54 -3.85 -4.98
N HIS A 36 -2.76 -3.35 -5.23
CA HIS A 36 -3.93 -3.73 -4.43
C HIS A 36 -4.16 -5.25 -4.46
N VAL A 37 -3.98 -5.88 -5.63
CA VAL A 37 -4.14 -7.32 -5.80
C VAL A 37 -3.07 -8.07 -5.01
N ALA A 38 -1.78 -7.75 -5.19
CA ALA A 38 -0.70 -8.40 -4.44
C ALA A 38 -0.95 -8.34 -2.91
N LEU A 39 -1.36 -7.18 -2.41
CA LEU A 39 -1.66 -6.97 -0.99
C LEU A 39 -2.88 -7.75 -0.49
N GLN A 40 -3.93 -7.84 -1.31
CA GLN A 40 -5.12 -8.61 -0.99
C GLN A 40 -4.81 -10.10 -0.79
N PHE A 41 -3.83 -10.63 -1.53
CA PHE A 41 -3.40 -12.02 -1.46
C PHE A 41 -2.15 -12.22 -0.59
N ASN A 42 -1.73 -11.19 0.16
CA ASN A 42 -0.55 -11.22 1.04
C ASN A 42 0.77 -11.63 0.33
N GLN A 43 0.92 -11.20 -0.92
CA GLN A 43 2.12 -11.50 -1.71
C GLN A 43 3.18 -10.43 -1.45
N LEU A 44 3.90 -10.62 -0.34
CA LEU A 44 4.88 -9.68 0.21
C LEU A 44 5.95 -9.30 -0.80
N GLU A 45 6.75 -10.26 -1.26
CA GLU A 45 7.90 -10.04 -2.13
C GLU A 45 7.48 -9.37 -3.45
N VAL A 46 6.34 -9.80 -3.99
CA VAL A 46 5.76 -9.20 -5.20
C VAL A 46 5.33 -7.76 -4.94
N ALA A 47 4.70 -7.46 -3.80
CA ALA A 47 4.33 -6.10 -3.45
C ALA A 47 5.57 -5.19 -3.31
N GLU A 48 6.65 -5.67 -2.69
CA GLU A 48 7.90 -4.90 -2.58
C GLU A 48 8.48 -4.58 -3.97
N LYS A 49 8.53 -5.59 -4.85
CA LYS A 49 9.02 -5.41 -6.22
C LYS A 49 8.15 -4.44 -7.01
N ILE A 50 6.83 -4.57 -6.94
CA ILE A 50 5.88 -3.65 -7.60
C ILE A 50 6.10 -2.21 -7.12
N VAL A 51 6.26 -1.98 -5.81
CA VAL A 51 6.48 -0.64 -5.27
C VAL A 51 7.83 -0.08 -5.74
N SER A 52 8.88 -0.92 -5.82
CA SER A 52 10.18 -0.48 -6.36
C SER A 52 10.11 -0.07 -7.84
N LEU A 53 9.30 -0.77 -8.64
CA LEU A 53 9.12 -0.48 -10.06
C LEU A 53 8.19 0.71 -10.32
N SER A 54 7.19 0.89 -9.47
CA SER A 54 6.19 1.94 -9.63
C SER A 54 5.74 2.51 -8.27
N PRO A 55 6.55 3.41 -7.67
CA PRO A 55 6.23 4.02 -6.37
C PRO A 55 4.89 4.75 -6.36
N SER A 56 4.49 5.35 -7.48
CA SER A 56 3.23 6.11 -7.59
C SER A 56 1.97 5.29 -7.35
N LEU A 57 2.06 3.95 -7.34
CA LEU A 57 0.94 3.09 -6.99
C LEU A 57 0.54 3.17 -5.51
N VAL A 58 1.43 3.60 -4.60
CA VAL A 58 1.21 3.59 -3.14
C VAL A 58 0.04 4.48 -2.68
N SER A 59 -0.29 5.50 -3.48
CA SER A 59 -1.36 6.47 -3.18
C SER A 59 -2.64 6.27 -4.00
N GLN A 60 -2.64 5.36 -4.99
CA GLN A 60 -3.80 5.18 -5.86
C GLN A 60 -5.00 4.59 -5.13
N LYS A 61 -6.20 5.05 -5.48
CA LYS A 61 -7.45 4.60 -4.89
C LYS A 61 -8.17 3.61 -5.81
N ASN A 62 -8.68 2.51 -5.24
CA ASN A 62 -9.60 1.63 -5.93
C ASN A 62 -11.05 2.15 -5.93
N SER A 63 -12.00 1.38 -6.47
CA SER A 63 -13.41 1.77 -6.57
C SER A 63 -14.13 1.97 -5.23
N LYS A 64 -13.51 1.54 -4.11
CA LYS A 64 -13.98 1.78 -2.74
C LYS A 64 -13.22 2.92 -2.05
N ASP A 65 -12.42 3.68 -2.79
CA ASP A 65 -11.48 4.69 -2.31
C ASP A 65 -10.43 4.14 -1.32
N ASN A 66 -10.23 2.82 -1.29
CA ASN A 66 -9.14 2.24 -0.52
C ASN A 66 -7.84 2.48 -1.27
N THR A 67 -6.83 2.96 -0.55
CA THR A 67 -5.43 2.95 -0.98
C THR A 67 -4.80 1.59 -0.68
N PRO A 68 -3.61 1.26 -1.23
CA PRO A 68 -2.82 0.10 -0.83
C PRO A 68 -2.65 -0.01 0.69
N LEU A 69 -2.48 1.12 1.39
CA LEU A 69 -2.36 1.15 2.84
C LEU A 69 -3.63 0.66 3.56
N HIS A 70 -4.83 0.98 3.04
CA HIS A 70 -6.07 0.43 3.59
C HIS A 70 -6.15 -1.10 3.42
N VAL A 71 -5.73 -1.62 2.26
CA VAL A 71 -5.73 -3.06 1.98
C VAL A 71 -4.72 -3.79 2.88
N ALA A 72 -3.50 -3.26 2.99
CA ALA A 72 -2.46 -3.80 3.87
C ALA A 72 -2.88 -3.78 5.35
N SER A 73 -3.48 -2.68 5.81
CA SER A 73 -4.01 -2.56 7.17
C SER A 73 -5.12 -3.56 7.46
N ARG A 74 -5.94 -3.91 6.46
CA ARG A 74 -6.96 -4.97 6.59
C ARG A 74 -6.33 -6.36 6.65
N ALA A 75 -5.32 -6.60 5.82
CA ALA A 75 -4.61 -7.88 5.77
C ALA A 75 -3.79 -8.16 7.05
N GLY A 76 -3.45 -7.12 7.81
CA GLY A 76 -2.70 -7.24 9.06
C GLY A 76 -1.18 -7.33 8.87
N CYS A 77 -0.69 -7.04 7.67
CA CYS A 77 0.70 -7.22 7.29
C CYS A 77 1.54 -6.01 7.69
N SER A 78 2.04 -6.02 8.93
CA SER A 78 2.80 -4.89 9.49
C SER A 78 4.06 -4.53 8.69
N SER A 79 4.74 -5.51 8.09
CA SER A 79 5.92 -5.28 7.24
C SER A 79 5.59 -4.45 5.99
N ILE A 80 4.50 -4.79 5.29
CA ILE A 80 4.01 -4.00 4.14
C ILE A 80 3.58 -2.62 4.59
N VAL A 81 2.87 -2.50 5.71
CA VAL A 81 2.43 -1.19 6.22
C VAL A 81 3.66 -0.30 6.47
N LYS A 82 4.72 -0.84 7.08
CA LYS A 82 5.98 -0.10 7.26
C LYS A 82 6.60 0.30 5.92
N LEU A 83 6.65 -0.62 4.95
CA LEU A 83 7.18 -0.33 3.62
C LEU A 83 6.41 0.79 2.94
N LEU A 84 5.08 0.71 2.88
CA LEU A 84 4.23 1.72 2.24
C LEU A 84 4.35 3.09 2.90
N ILE A 85 4.44 3.15 4.23
CA ILE A 85 4.67 4.41 4.96
C ILE A 85 6.05 4.98 4.61
N ASN A 86 7.09 4.15 4.58
CA ASN A 86 8.43 4.59 4.25
C ASN A 86 8.57 5.05 2.80
N GLU A 87 7.93 4.38 1.86
CA GLU A 87 7.93 4.78 0.44
C GLU A 87 7.14 6.07 0.23
N ALA A 88 6.02 6.25 0.93
CA ALA A 88 5.30 7.53 0.93
C ALA A 88 6.13 8.71 1.47
N LYS A 89 7.04 8.46 2.42
CA LYS A 89 8.01 9.48 2.88
C LYS A 89 9.05 9.81 1.80
N LYS A 90 9.47 8.83 1.00
CA LYS A 90 10.48 9.01 -0.05
C LYS A 90 9.92 9.68 -1.29
N GLU A 91 8.68 9.41 -1.64
CA GLU A 91 8.05 9.90 -2.88
C GLU A 91 7.99 11.43 -2.95
N ASN A 92 8.15 12.17 -1.83
CA ASN A 92 8.28 13.64 -1.91
C ASN A 92 8.96 14.31 -0.71
N VAL A 93 10.29 14.49 -0.77
CA VAL A 93 11.08 15.24 0.23
C VAL A 93 10.82 16.76 0.16
N GLU A 94 10.17 17.26 -0.90
CA GLU A 94 9.99 18.71 -1.10
C GLU A 94 8.68 19.29 -0.52
N ALA A 95 7.78 18.45 -0.02
CA ALA A 95 6.57 18.90 0.66
C ALA A 95 6.31 17.99 1.87
N GLY A 96 6.69 18.44 3.07
CA GLY A 96 6.52 17.73 4.35
C GLY A 96 5.08 17.44 4.79
N GLY A 97 4.18 17.14 3.86
CA GLY A 97 2.78 16.79 4.08
C GLY A 97 2.29 15.56 3.31
N ALA A 98 3.09 14.94 2.43
CA ALA A 98 2.65 13.79 1.64
C ALA A 98 2.38 12.51 2.48
N GLU A 99 3.21 12.25 3.50
CA GLU A 99 2.96 11.17 4.48
C GLU A 99 1.66 11.44 5.24
N GLN A 100 1.51 12.65 5.82
CA GLN A 100 0.26 13.06 6.47
C GLN A 100 -0.94 12.93 5.53
N GLN A 101 -0.79 13.24 4.24
CA GLN A 101 -1.83 13.06 3.24
C GLN A 101 -2.19 11.58 3.05
N LEU A 102 -1.23 10.68 2.83
CA LEU A 102 -1.53 9.25 2.65
C LEU A 102 -2.15 8.63 3.91
N LEU A 103 -1.65 8.98 5.10
CA LEU A 103 -2.16 8.48 6.38
C LEU A 103 -3.58 9.00 6.69
N SER A 104 -3.91 10.22 6.22
CA SER A 104 -5.22 10.85 6.43
C SER A 104 -6.23 10.55 5.33
N MET A 105 -5.83 9.92 4.22
CA MET A 105 -6.75 9.51 3.17
C MET A 105 -7.84 8.59 3.72
N VAL A 106 -9.07 8.88 3.32
CA VAL A 106 -10.24 8.08 3.69
C VAL A 106 -10.82 7.33 2.49
N ASN A 107 -11.35 6.15 2.79
CA ASN A 107 -12.14 5.37 1.86
C ASN A 107 -13.61 5.83 1.83
N LYS A 108 -14.48 5.15 1.07
CA LYS A 108 -15.91 5.48 0.97
C LYS A 108 -16.68 5.45 2.30
N ASN A 109 -16.20 4.69 3.28
CA ASN A 109 -16.79 4.64 4.63
C ASN A 109 -16.27 5.76 5.53
N ARG A 110 -15.43 6.66 5.02
CA ARG A 110 -14.68 7.65 5.79
C ARG A 110 -13.67 7.04 6.77
N ASP A 111 -13.32 5.77 6.59
CA ASP A 111 -12.29 5.11 7.37
C ASP A 111 -10.91 5.49 6.82
N THR A 112 -9.97 5.83 7.71
CA THR A 112 -8.53 5.82 7.38
C THR A 112 -7.98 4.40 7.47
N ALA A 113 -6.75 4.18 7.00
CA ALA A 113 -6.10 2.88 7.12
C ALA A 113 -5.94 2.41 8.59
N LEU A 114 -5.86 3.32 9.57
CA LEU A 114 -5.89 2.96 11.00
C LEU A 114 -7.27 2.50 11.45
N HIS A 115 -8.34 3.18 11.05
CA HIS A 115 -9.71 2.73 11.34
C HIS A 115 -9.91 1.30 10.84
N VAL A 116 -9.43 1.01 9.63
CA VAL A 116 -9.43 -0.35 9.08
C VAL A 116 -8.62 -1.31 9.95
N ALA A 117 -7.38 -1.00 10.33
CA ALA A 117 -6.57 -1.88 11.17
C ALA A 117 -7.25 -2.22 12.51
N VAL A 118 -7.88 -1.23 13.15
CA VAL A 118 -8.63 -1.42 14.41
C VAL A 118 -9.87 -2.30 14.19
N ARG A 119 -10.65 -2.04 13.13
CA ARG A 119 -11.86 -2.82 12.80
C ARG A 119 -11.58 -4.30 12.55
N TYR A 120 -10.41 -4.62 12.02
CA TYR A 120 -9.98 -6.00 11.74
C TYR A 120 -9.07 -6.59 12.84
N CYS A 121 -8.96 -5.92 13.99
CA CYS A 121 -8.17 -6.36 15.15
C CYS A 121 -6.69 -6.62 14.84
N ASN A 122 -6.10 -5.86 13.90
CA ASN A 122 -4.71 -6.00 13.50
C ASN A 122 -3.77 -5.22 14.43
N PHE A 123 -3.57 -5.74 15.63
CA PHE A 123 -2.81 -5.08 16.71
C PHE A 123 -1.38 -4.71 16.32
N GLU A 124 -0.70 -5.53 15.52
CA GLU A 124 0.67 -5.23 15.06
C GLU A 124 0.72 -4.02 14.12
N VAL A 125 -0.28 -3.85 13.26
CA VAL A 125 -0.40 -2.66 12.40
C VAL A 125 -0.67 -1.40 13.23
N VAL A 126 -1.51 -1.52 14.27
CA VAL A 126 -1.78 -0.40 15.20
C VAL A 126 -0.52 0.02 15.96
N LYS A 127 0.31 -0.93 16.38
CA LYS A 127 1.62 -0.63 17.01
C LYS A 127 2.54 0.13 16.05
N VAL A 128 2.64 -0.30 14.78
CA VAL A 128 3.42 0.42 13.76
C VAL A 128 2.97 1.88 13.62
N TRP A 129 1.67 2.14 13.64
CA TRP A 129 1.13 3.49 13.59
C TRP A 129 1.49 4.32 14.82
N ARG A 130 1.38 3.76 16.03
CA ARG A 130 1.80 4.43 17.27
C ARG A 130 3.27 4.83 17.20
N ASP A 131 4.13 3.90 16.81
CA ASP A 131 5.57 4.10 16.82
C ASP A 131 6.00 5.16 15.78
N ASN A 132 5.31 5.26 14.64
CA ASN A 132 5.52 6.33 13.65
C ASN A 132 4.95 7.71 14.09
N ALA A 133 3.84 7.75 14.84
CA ALA A 133 3.27 9.00 15.35
C ALA A 133 4.16 9.64 16.43
N THR A 134 4.80 8.84 17.28
CA THR A 134 5.72 9.33 18.33
C THR A 134 7.02 9.90 17.77
N THR A 135 7.50 9.42 16.61
CA THR A 135 8.71 9.99 15.97
C THR A 135 8.50 11.41 15.44
N SER A 136 7.25 11.83 15.16
CA SER A 136 6.94 13.20 14.75
C SER A 136 6.93 14.21 15.92
N LEU A 137 6.86 13.74 17.17
CA LEU A 137 6.84 14.58 18.38
C LEU A 137 8.25 14.76 19.01
N LEU A 138 9.28 14.09 18.48
CA LEU A 138 10.66 14.23 18.94
C LEU A 138 11.49 15.22 18.09
N ILE A 139 10.86 15.91 17.13
CA ILE A 139 11.49 16.95 16.30
C ILE A 139 10.68 18.25 16.31
N SER A 140 10.19 18.66 17.49
CA SER A 140 9.70 20.03 17.77
C SER A 140 10.25 20.49 19.10
#